data_AF-W7XZY2-F1
#
_entry.id   AF-W7XZY2-F1
#
_cell.length_a   1.000
_cell.length_b   1.000
_cell.length_c   1.000
_cell.angle_alpha   90.00
_cell.angle_beta   90.00
_cell.angle_gamma   90.00
#
_symmetry.space_group_name_H-M   'P 1'
#
loop_
_entity.id
_entity.type
_entity.pdbx_description
1 polymer ?
#
loop_
_entity_poly.entity_id
_entity_poly.type
_entity_poly.pdbx_seq_one_letter_code
_entity_poly.pdbx_strand_id
1 'polypeptide(L)'
;MDGMNVVGDLFGDGKMFLPQVVKTARVMKKAVAILQPIIEKEKASTGASSSNGKILMATVKGDVHDIGKNIVGVILGCNNYEVIDLGVMVPTEKILQEAIDQKVDIIGLSGLITPSLEEMVNVAKEMKNRNFEVPLMVGGATTSKVHTAVKIEPQYTEPVIHVKDASKSAQVVSALLSKTGKAAFVNKTKEEYAALRERNANKRPVVIAPISKAREKGFKIDWSQDQICTPNTMGIQVFDDYSIAEIRKFIDWTFFYQAWNLTGNYDGIETVTTAQQETEWLKKYKTENALAKAKEALKLWRDAQAMLDKIERDKMLTPKAVFGLFPANSEGDDVIVYTDESRTIEKTRFHQIREQQDKPGKETFHALSDFIAPVSSGVKDYIGGFAVTSGIGIEKWEKAYMDDHDDFSAIMLKSLADRLAEAFAELLHFRVRKEFWGYAPDEDFNTDNFIRERYRGIRPALGYPACPDHSEKRSLFDLMEVEKNVGITLTEHFSMYPNASVSGLYFAHPKAMYFGIGKIGKDQVEDLAQRKGISTDEMEKWIPINLSYR
;
A
#
# COMPACT_ATOMS: atom_id res chain seq x y z
N MET A 1 6.97 -23.82 24.91
CA MET A 1 6.17 -22.61 24.61
C MET A 1 6.38 -21.49 25.63
N ASP A 2 6.83 -21.77 26.86
CA ASP A 2 7.04 -20.76 27.92
C ASP A 2 7.82 -19.52 27.49
N GLY A 3 8.89 -19.68 26.71
CA GLY A 3 9.65 -18.55 26.16
C GLY A 3 8.79 -17.62 25.29
N MET A 4 7.86 -18.18 24.51
CA MET A 4 6.94 -17.38 23.67
C MET A 4 5.85 -16.69 24.49
N ASN A 5 5.43 -17.29 25.61
CA ASN A 5 4.52 -16.63 26.55
C ASN A 5 5.16 -15.36 27.12
N VAL A 6 6.43 -15.45 27.57
CA VAL A 6 7.19 -14.28 28.05
C VAL A 6 7.33 -13.22 26.97
N VAL A 7 7.58 -13.61 25.71
CA VAL A 7 7.61 -12.67 24.57
C VAL A 7 6.26 -11.98 24.39
N GLY A 8 5.15 -12.73 24.48
CA GLY A 8 3.79 -12.21 24.40
C GLY A 8 3.51 -11.18 25.49
N ASP A 9 3.87 -11.48 26.74
CA ASP A 9 3.69 -10.58 27.89
C ASP A 9 4.52 -9.30 27.72
N LEU A 10 5.80 -9.41 27.37
CA LEU A 10 6.67 -8.25 27.16
C LEU A 10 6.22 -7.38 25.98
N PHE A 11 5.69 -8.00 24.92
CA PHE A 11 5.15 -7.27 23.78
C PHE A 11 3.84 -6.55 24.14
N GLY A 12 2.96 -7.20 24.91
CA GLY A 12 1.74 -6.60 25.46
C GLY A 12 2.02 -5.42 26.40
N ASP A 13 3.08 -5.54 27.21
CA ASP A 13 3.58 -4.49 28.12
C ASP A 13 4.32 -3.35 27.40
N GLY A 14 4.58 -3.46 26.08
CA GLY A 14 5.35 -2.49 25.31
C GLY A 14 6.85 -2.47 25.66
N LYS A 15 7.38 -3.54 26.27
CA LYS A 15 8.80 -3.74 26.59
C LYS A 15 9.56 -4.47 25.49
N MET A 16 8.85 -5.20 24.63
CA MET A 16 9.35 -5.75 23.38
C MET A 16 8.62 -5.16 22.19
N PHE A 17 9.29 -5.12 21.04
CA PHE A 17 8.75 -4.58 19.79
C PHE A 17 8.79 -5.61 18.67
N LEU A 18 8.06 -5.32 17.59
CA LEU A 18 7.86 -6.28 16.51
C LEU A 18 9.16 -6.86 15.91
N PRO A 19 10.24 -6.10 15.66
CA PRO A 19 11.50 -6.67 15.20
C PRO A 19 12.02 -7.82 16.06
N GLN A 20 11.90 -7.67 17.39
CA GLN A 20 12.35 -8.66 18.35
C GLN A 20 11.42 -9.87 18.36
N VAL A 21 10.10 -9.65 18.28
CA VAL A 21 9.10 -10.72 18.20
C VAL A 21 9.32 -11.59 16.96
N VAL A 22 9.62 -10.99 15.81
CA VAL A 22 9.92 -11.75 14.59
C VAL A 22 11.26 -12.50 14.72
N LYS A 23 12.28 -11.89 15.34
CA LYS A 23 13.56 -12.58 15.62
C LYS A 23 13.39 -13.77 16.58
N THR A 24 12.52 -13.67 17.59
CA THR A 24 12.25 -14.81 18.50
C THR A 24 11.43 -15.89 17.81
N ALA A 25 10.48 -15.51 16.94
CA ALA A 25 9.72 -16.45 16.12
C ALA A 25 10.63 -17.33 15.25
N ARG A 26 11.68 -16.74 14.66
CA ARG A 26 12.72 -17.48 13.93
C ARG A 26 13.39 -18.56 14.78
N VAL A 27 13.78 -18.22 16.01
CA VAL A 27 14.40 -19.19 16.93
C VAL A 27 13.43 -20.32 17.26
N MET A 28 12.16 -19.98 17.53
CA MET A 28 11.11 -20.96 17.79
C MET A 28 10.90 -21.89 16.60
N LYS A 29 10.73 -21.37 15.38
CA LYS A 29 10.52 -22.19 14.17
C LYS A 29 11.70 -23.12 13.90
N LYS A 30 12.93 -22.62 14.02
CA LYS A 30 14.13 -23.48 13.86
C LYS A 30 14.17 -24.60 14.90
N ALA A 31 13.82 -24.32 16.15
CA ALA A 31 13.74 -25.35 17.19
C ALA A 31 12.64 -26.38 16.90
N VAL A 32 11.44 -25.93 16.48
CA VAL A 32 10.33 -26.81 16.11
C VAL A 32 10.70 -27.67 14.90
N ALA A 33 11.34 -27.11 13.87
CA ALA A 33 11.77 -27.85 12.69
C ALA A 33 12.71 -29.03 13.04
N ILE A 34 13.60 -28.85 14.03
CA ILE A 34 14.46 -29.92 14.55
C ILE A 34 13.64 -30.99 15.27
N LEU A 35 12.63 -30.60 16.04
CA LEU A 35 11.80 -31.50 16.85
C LEU A 35 10.66 -32.16 16.06
N GLN A 36 10.27 -31.59 14.92
CA GLN A 36 9.10 -32.00 14.13
C GLN A 36 9.06 -33.50 13.83
N PRO A 37 10.16 -34.16 13.38
CA PRO A 37 10.13 -35.60 13.09
C PRO A 37 9.87 -36.46 14.33
N ILE A 38 10.26 -35.99 15.52
CA ILE A 38 10.02 -36.66 16.80
C ILE A 38 8.56 -36.46 17.21
N ILE A 39 8.08 -35.23 17.14
CA ILE A 39 6.69 -34.86 17.45
C ILE A 39 5.71 -35.66 16.57
N GLU A 40 5.98 -35.78 15.27
CA GLU A 40 5.11 -36.54 14.35
C GLU A 40 5.05 -38.03 14.68
N LYS A 41 6.20 -38.64 15.03
CA LYS A 41 6.24 -40.04 15.50
C LYS A 41 5.43 -40.22 16.79
N GLU A 42 5.54 -39.28 17.71
CA GLU A 42 4.82 -39.32 18.98
C GLU A 42 3.30 -39.09 18.77
N LYS A 43 2.92 -38.16 17.90
CA LYS A 43 1.52 -37.94 17.50
C LYS A 43 0.89 -39.14 16.83
N ALA A 44 1.62 -39.82 15.95
CA ALA A 44 1.15 -41.07 15.34
C ALA A 44 0.91 -42.18 16.38
N SER A 45 1.63 -42.13 17.51
CA SER A 45 1.47 -43.09 18.61
C SER A 45 0.44 -42.70 19.68
N THR A 46 0.12 -41.41 19.84
CA THR A 46 -0.72 -40.88 20.96
C THR A 46 -2.00 -40.18 20.51
N GLY A 47 -2.14 -39.83 19.23
CA GLY A 47 -3.33 -39.17 18.67
C GLY A 47 -3.54 -37.71 19.09
N ALA A 48 -2.58 -37.08 19.77
CA ALA A 48 -2.75 -35.72 20.30
C ALA A 48 -2.48 -34.62 19.24
N SER A 49 -3.46 -33.75 18.99
CA SER A 49 -3.20 -32.45 18.32
C SER A 49 -2.81 -31.41 19.36
N SER A 50 -1.75 -30.64 19.07
CA SER A 50 -1.09 -29.73 20.02
C SER A 50 -1.30 -28.24 19.73
N SER A 51 -2.09 -27.88 18.71
CA SER A 51 -2.31 -26.47 18.31
C SER A 51 -3.51 -25.84 19.02
N ASN A 52 -3.45 -24.53 19.27
CA ASN A 52 -4.54 -23.75 19.85
C ASN A 52 -5.69 -23.45 18.87
N GLY A 53 -5.52 -23.80 17.59
CA GLY A 53 -6.46 -23.60 16.50
C GLY A 53 -5.73 -23.48 15.16
N LYS A 54 -6.45 -23.65 14.06
CA LYS A 54 -5.95 -23.57 12.69
C LYS A 54 -6.58 -22.37 11.96
N ILE A 55 -5.74 -21.57 11.32
CA ILE A 55 -6.13 -20.29 10.75
C ILE A 55 -5.65 -20.24 9.30
N LEU A 56 -6.59 -20.04 8.38
CA LEU A 56 -6.26 -19.79 6.98
C LEU A 56 -6.07 -18.29 6.76
N MET A 57 -5.01 -17.91 6.06
CA MET A 57 -4.72 -16.53 5.69
C MET A 57 -4.51 -16.40 4.18
N ALA A 58 -5.09 -15.36 3.58
CA ALA A 58 -4.92 -15.09 2.15
C ALA A 58 -4.92 -13.57 1.87
N THR A 59 -4.07 -13.13 0.94
CA THR A 59 -4.27 -11.84 0.28
C THR A 59 -5.25 -12.04 -0.87
N VAL A 60 -6.31 -11.23 -0.89
CA VAL A 60 -7.47 -11.43 -1.77
C VAL A 60 -7.11 -11.30 -3.26
N LYS A 61 -8.01 -11.77 -4.12
CA LYS A 61 -7.89 -11.77 -5.57
C LYS A 61 -7.43 -10.41 -6.13
N GLY A 62 -6.46 -10.45 -7.05
CA GLY A 62 -5.89 -9.28 -7.73
C GLY A 62 -5.00 -8.36 -6.87
N ASP A 63 -4.83 -8.64 -5.57
CA ASP A 63 -3.89 -7.95 -4.69
C ASP A 63 -2.66 -8.82 -4.42
N VAL A 64 -1.49 -8.19 -4.41
CA VAL A 64 -0.18 -8.84 -4.37
C VAL A 64 0.56 -8.60 -3.06
N HIS A 65 0.10 -7.67 -2.22
CA HIS A 65 0.87 -7.22 -1.06
C HIS A 65 0.62 -8.10 0.16
N ASP A 66 1.69 -8.54 0.82
CA ASP A 66 1.60 -9.56 1.88
C ASP A 66 2.46 -9.30 3.12
N ILE A 67 3.23 -8.22 3.19
CA ILE A 67 4.11 -7.93 4.34
C ILE A 67 3.31 -7.98 5.66
N GLY A 68 2.19 -7.26 5.72
CA GLY A 68 1.32 -7.24 6.90
C GLY A 68 0.71 -8.61 7.22
N LYS A 69 0.31 -9.39 6.20
CA LYS A 69 -0.21 -10.75 6.35
C LYS A 69 0.85 -11.67 6.96
N ASN A 70 2.08 -11.60 6.47
CA ASN A 70 3.18 -12.45 6.92
C ASN A 70 3.55 -12.13 8.37
N ILE A 71 3.54 -10.85 8.75
CA ILE A 71 3.72 -10.42 10.14
C ILE A 71 2.63 -11.02 11.04
N VAL A 72 1.35 -10.96 10.63
CA VAL A 72 0.24 -11.58 11.38
C VAL A 72 0.46 -13.09 11.51
N GLY A 73 0.82 -13.78 10.42
CA GLY A 73 1.07 -15.22 10.44
C GLY A 73 2.19 -15.61 11.42
N VAL A 74 3.28 -14.83 11.46
CA VAL A 74 4.36 -15.02 12.43
C VAL A 74 3.86 -14.84 13.87
N ILE A 75 3.12 -13.78 14.16
CA ILE A 75 2.57 -13.52 15.51
C ILE A 75 1.62 -14.63 15.95
N LEU A 76 0.77 -15.12 15.05
CA LEU A 76 -0.15 -16.22 15.35
C LEU A 76 0.61 -17.53 15.59
N GLY A 77 1.63 -17.84 14.78
CA GLY A 77 2.51 -18.98 15.00
C GLY A 77 3.21 -18.93 16.37
N CYS A 78 3.65 -17.74 16.81
CA CYS A 78 4.23 -17.53 18.14
C CYS A 78 3.27 -17.87 19.29
N ASN A 79 1.95 -17.83 19.04
CA ASN A 79 0.90 -18.14 20.01
C ASN A 79 0.34 -19.57 19.84
N ASN A 80 1.12 -20.46 19.22
CA ASN A 80 0.80 -21.87 19.02
C ASN A 80 -0.44 -22.12 18.13
N TYR A 81 -0.73 -21.22 17.20
CA TYR A 81 -1.72 -21.43 16.14
C TYR A 81 -1.06 -22.05 14.89
N GLU A 82 -1.77 -22.96 14.23
CA GLU A 82 -1.38 -23.44 12.91
C GLU A 82 -1.85 -22.41 11.87
N VAL A 83 -0.93 -21.85 11.09
CA VAL A 83 -1.24 -20.82 10.08
C VAL A 83 -1.03 -21.40 8.69
N ILE A 84 -2.09 -21.42 7.89
CA ILE A 84 -2.07 -21.84 6.50
C ILE A 84 -2.13 -20.58 5.63
N ASP A 85 -0.99 -20.21 5.05
CA ASP A 85 -0.89 -19.05 4.18
C ASP A 85 -1.04 -19.46 2.71
N LEU A 86 -2.14 -19.04 2.08
CA LEU A 86 -2.41 -19.32 0.67
C LEU A 86 -1.64 -18.41 -0.30
N GLY A 87 -0.90 -17.43 0.22
CA GLY A 87 -0.17 -16.45 -0.58
C GLY A 87 -1.05 -15.28 -1.01
N VAL A 88 -0.86 -14.85 -2.26
CA VAL A 88 -1.42 -13.61 -2.82
C VAL A 88 -2.23 -13.86 -4.08
N MET A 89 -3.06 -12.88 -4.47
CA MET A 89 -4.00 -12.99 -5.58
C MET A 89 -4.90 -14.23 -5.49
N VAL A 90 -5.31 -14.62 -4.29
CA VAL A 90 -6.00 -15.90 -4.08
C VAL A 90 -7.49 -15.76 -4.43
N PRO A 91 -8.03 -16.54 -5.38
CA PRO A 91 -9.46 -16.49 -5.71
C PRO A 91 -10.34 -16.94 -4.55
N THR A 92 -11.53 -16.34 -4.41
CA THR A 92 -12.54 -16.69 -3.40
C THR A 92 -12.78 -18.20 -3.33
N GLU A 93 -12.98 -18.85 -4.48
CA GLU A 93 -13.18 -20.30 -4.56
C GLU A 93 -12.07 -21.09 -3.86
N LYS A 94 -10.82 -20.73 -4.11
CA LYS A 94 -9.66 -21.42 -3.53
C LYS A 94 -9.57 -21.18 -2.03
N ILE A 95 -9.85 -19.96 -1.57
CA ILE A 95 -9.88 -19.62 -0.13
C ILE A 95 -10.89 -20.52 0.59
N LEU A 96 -12.11 -20.61 0.05
CA LEU A 96 -13.19 -21.37 0.67
C LEU A 96 -12.95 -22.87 0.58
N GLN A 97 -12.49 -23.37 -0.57
CA GLN A 97 -12.20 -24.78 -0.75
C GLN A 97 -11.10 -25.25 0.21
N GLU A 98 -9.98 -24.53 0.28
CA GLU A 98 -8.89 -24.89 1.20
C GLU A 98 -9.33 -24.78 2.66
N ALA A 99 -10.18 -23.80 3.01
CA ALA A 99 -10.71 -23.68 4.37
C ALA A 99 -11.52 -24.93 4.79
N ILE A 100 -12.29 -25.50 3.86
CA ILE A 100 -13.03 -26.76 4.06
C ILE A 100 -12.05 -27.93 4.17
N ASP A 101 -11.15 -28.08 3.20
CA ASP A 101 -10.24 -29.23 3.10
C ASP A 101 -9.32 -29.31 4.31
N GLN A 102 -8.84 -28.16 4.79
CA GLN A 102 -7.96 -28.06 5.95
C GLN A 102 -8.69 -28.04 7.28
N LYS A 103 -10.03 -27.88 7.28
CA LYS A 103 -10.88 -27.74 8.46
C LYS A 103 -10.38 -26.63 9.39
N VAL A 104 -10.23 -25.43 8.84
CA VAL A 104 -9.73 -24.28 9.60
C VAL A 104 -10.79 -23.77 10.58
N ASP A 105 -10.34 -23.16 11.68
CA ASP A 105 -11.21 -22.57 12.68
C ASP A 105 -11.54 -21.10 12.39
N ILE A 106 -10.68 -20.41 11.63
CA ILE A 106 -10.82 -18.99 11.25
C ILE A 106 -10.27 -18.77 9.84
N ILE A 107 -10.92 -17.88 9.07
CA ILE A 107 -10.40 -17.35 7.80
C ILE A 107 -9.97 -15.89 8.00
N GLY A 108 -8.77 -15.52 7.56
CA GLY A 108 -8.21 -14.18 7.58
C GLY A 108 -7.92 -13.64 6.19
N LEU A 109 -8.45 -12.46 5.86
CA LEU A 109 -8.24 -11.79 4.58
C LEU A 109 -7.36 -10.55 4.72
N SER A 110 -6.46 -10.36 3.76
CA SER A 110 -5.60 -9.18 3.64
C SER A 110 -5.82 -8.45 2.32
N GLY A 111 -5.75 -7.12 2.34
CA GLY A 111 -5.81 -6.26 1.15
C GLY A 111 -5.18 -4.88 1.38
N LEU A 112 -4.45 -4.39 0.38
CA LEU A 112 -3.77 -3.10 0.36
C LEU A 112 -4.47 -2.08 -0.56
N ILE A 113 -5.03 -2.49 -1.70
CA ILE A 113 -5.64 -1.56 -2.67
C ILE A 113 -7.16 -1.47 -2.52
N THR A 114 -7.78 -0.44 -3.11
CA THR A 114 -9.22 -0.18 -2.95
C THR A 114 -10.12 -1.25 -3.60
N PRO A 115 -9.78 -1.86 -4.77
CA PRO A 115 -10.54 -3.00 -5.31
C PRO A 115 -10.60 -4.21 -4.36
N SER A 116 -9.59 -4.40 -3.50
CA SER A 116 -9.52 -5.52 -2.55
C SER A 116 -10.68 -5.52 -1.54
N LEU A 117 -11.29 -4.36 -1.28
CA LEU A 117 -12.44 -4.25 -0.38
C LEU A 117 -13.67 -4.95 -0.94
N GLU A 118 -13.93 -4.84 -2.25
CA GLU A 118 -15.05 -5.53 -2.89
C GLU A 118 -14.83 -7.05 -2.93
N GLU A 119 -13.59 -7.50 -3.10
CA GLU A 119 -13.26 -8.92 -2.97
C GLU A 119 -13.51 -9.46 -1.55
N MET A 120 -13.22 -8.69 -0.50
CA MET A 120 -13.56 -9.10 0.87
C MET A 120 -15.08 -9.20 1.09
N VAL A 121 -15.86 -8.29 0.49
CA VAL A 121 -17.33 -8.35 0.48
C VAL A 121 -17.80 -9.61 -0.26
N ASN A 122 -17.19 -9.92 -1.40
CA ASN A 122 -17.48 -11.12 -2.20
C ASN A 122 -17.20 -12.41 -1.40
N VAL A 123 -16.04 -12.51 -0.74
CA VAL A 123 -15.72 -13.66 0.11
C VAL A 123 -16.76 -13.82 1.23
N ALA A 124 -17.14 -12.74 1.92
CA ALA A 124 -18.15 -12.80 2.97
C ALA A 124 -19.52 -13.28 2.46
N LYS A 125 -19.94 -12.83 1.28
CA LYS A 125 -21.17 -13.32 0.60
C LYS A 125 -21.09 -14.80 0.29
N GLU A 126 -19.98 -15.26 -0.29
CA GLU A 126 -19.80 -16.65 -0.66
C GLU A 126 -19.67 -17.58 0.55
N MET A 127 -19.05 -17.12 1.65
CA MET A 127 -19.05 -17.82 2.93
C MET A 127 -20.47 -18.06 3.44
N LYS A 128 -21.35 -17.06 3.33
CA LYS A 128 -22.77 -17.21 3.67
C LYS A 128 -23.48 -18.20 2.74
N ASN A 129 -23.28 -18.08 1.43
CA ASN A 129 -23.90 -18.96 0.43
C ASN A 129 -23.54 -20.44 0.65
N ARG A 130 -22.33 -20.71 1.15
CA ARG A 130 -21.82 -22.05 1.47
C ARG A 130 -22.04 -22.47 2.92
N ASN A 131 -22.76 -21.68 3.71
CA ASN A 131 -23.05 -21.94 5.12
C ASN A 131 -21.79 -22.19 5.96
N PHE A 132 -20.73 -21.39 5.77
CA PHE A 132 -19.59 -21.42 6.68
C PHE A 132 -20.02 -21.02 8.10
N GLU A 133 -19.42 -21.67 9.10
CA GLU A 133 -19.64 -21.40 10.53
C GLU A 133 -18.42 -20.75 11.20
N VAL A 134 -17.32 -20.62 10.47
CA VAL A 134 -16.05 -20.10 10.99
C VAL A 134 -16.06 -18.56 10.99
N PRO A 135 -15.45 -17.89 11.98
CA PRO A 135 -15.27 -16.44 11.96
C PRO A 135 -14.41 -15.97 10.78
N LEU A 136 -14.71 -14.76 10.31
CA LEU A 136 -13.94 -14.04 9.29
C LEU A 136 -13.18 -12.88 9.93
N MET A 137 -11.86 -12.85 9.75
CA MET A 137 -11.00 -11.71 10.10
C MET A 137 -10.64 -10.93 8.84
N VAL A 138 -10.72 -9.60 8.92
CA VAL A 138 -10.34 -8.70 7.81
C VAL A 138 -9.31 -7.68 8.27
N GLY A 139 -8.27 -7.46 7.46
CA GLY A 139 -7.20 -6.52 7.75
C GLY A 139 -6.46 -6.06 6.49
N GLY A 140 -5.48 -5.16 6.66
CA GLY A 140 -4.73 -4.54 5.57
C GLY A 140 -5.04 -3.04 5.40
N ALA A 141 -4.23 -2.31 4.62
CA ALA A 141 -4.16 -0.85 4.67
C ALA A 141 -5.46 -0.14 4.28
N THR A 142 -6.21 -0.69 3.32
CA THR A 142 -7.50 -0.10 2.89
C THR A 142 -8.67 -0.48 3.78
N THR A 143 -8.49 -1.49 4.65
CA THR A 143 -9.57 -1.93 5.54
C THR A 143 -9.80 -0.94 6.68
N SER A 144 -11.05 -0.82 7.11
CA SER A 144 -11.39 -0.04 8.29
C SER A 144 -12.54 -0.67 9.05
N LYS A 145 -12.64 -0.33 10.34
CA LYS A 145 -13.73 -0.79 11.20
C LYS A 145 -15.10 -0.35 10.68
N VAL A 146 -15.17 0.88 10.15
CA VAL A 146 -16.39 1.44 9.56
C VAL A 146 -16.77 0.69 8.28
N HIS A 147 -15.82 0.49 7.36
CA HIS A 147 -16.09 -0.24 6.12
C HIS A 147 -16.54 -1.68 6.44
N THR A 148 -15.85 -2.37 7.34
CA THR A 148 -16.19 -3.73 7.77
C THR A 148 -17.62 -3.80 8.32
N ALA A 149 -17.98 -2.90 9.25
CA ALA A 149 -19.30 -2.86 9.87
C ALA A 149 -20.43 -2.52 8.87
N VAL A 150 -20.14 -1.72 7.84
CA VAL A 150 -21.16 -1.21 6.90
C VAL A 150 -21.31 -2.09 5.65
N LYS A 151 -20.22 -2.71 5.18
CA LYS A 151 -20.16 -3.37 3.87
C LYS A 151 -19.88 -4.86 3.93
N ILE A 152 -19.04 -5.33 4.86
CA ILE A 152 -18.61 -6.74 4.91
C ILE A 152 -19.48 -7.55 5.88
N GLU A 153 -19.56 -7.13 7.14
CA GLU A 153 -20.30 -7.87 8.18
C GLU A 153 -21.77 -8.15 7.81
N PRO A 154 -22.52 -7.24 7.17
CA PRO A 154 -23.90 -7.53 6.77
C PRO A 154 -24.05 -8.66 5.74
N GLN A 155 -22.96 -9.06 5.06
CA GLN A 155 -22.99 -10.11 4.05
C GLN A 155 -22.81 -11.52 4.62
N TYR A 156 -22.42 -11.65 5.89
CA TYR A 156 -22.10 -12.93 6.52
C TYR A 156 -22.79 -13.08 7.88
N THR A 157 -23.17 -14.30 8.24
CA THR A 157 -23.97 -14.58 9.45
C THR A 157 -23.11 -14.76 10.70
N GLU A 158 -21.91 -15.29 10.53
CA GLU A 158 -20.95 -15.51 11.62
C GLU A 158 -20.08 -14.27 11.89
N PRO A 159 -19.29 -14.26 12.98
CA PRO A 159 -18.53 -13.07 13.36
C PRO A 159 -17.56 -12.62 12.25
N VAL A 160 -17.70 -11.37 11.81
CA VAL A 160 -16.73 -10.66 10.98
C VAL A 160 -16.00 -9.64 11.84
N ILE A 161 -14.67 -9.75 11.95
CA ILE A 161 -13.86 -8.93 12.85
C ILE A 161 -12.77 -8.18 12.07
N HIS A 162 -12.85 -6.84 12.10
CA HIS A 162 -11.75 -5.98 11.66
C HIS A 162 -10.60 -6.01 12.66
N VAL A 163 -9.41 -6.34 12.17
CA VAL A 163 -8.17 -6.33 12.97
C VAL A 163 -7.27 -5.23 12.45
N LYS A 164 -7.16 -4.16 13.24
CA LYS A 164 -6.42 -2.94 12.84
C LYS A 164 -4.92 -3.17 12.69
N ASP A 165 -4.32 -3.99 13.55
CA ASP A 165 -2.88 -4.14 13.63
C ASP A 165 -2.50 -5.58 14.00
N ALA A 166 -1.36 -6.03 13.50
CA ALA A 166 -0.89 -7.40 13.69
C ALA A 166 -0.69 -7.75 15.18
N SER A 167 -0.34 -6.79 16.03
CA SER A 167 -0.21 -6.99 17.48
C SER A 167 -1.48 -7.47 18.17
N LYS A 168 -2.65 -7.16 17.59
CA LYS A 168 -3.95 -7.52 18.16
C LYS A 168 -4.49 -8.85 17.63
N SER A 169 -3.85 -9.42 16.61
CA SER A 169 -4.33 -10.64 15.94
C SER A 169 -4.47 -11.81 16.91
N ALA A 170 -3.43 -12.10 17.71
CA ALA A 170 -3.45 -13.20 18.68
C ALA A 170 -4.55 -13.04 19.75
N GLN A 171 -4.76 -11.82 20.26
CA GLN A 171 -5.82 -11.54 21.24
C GLN A 171 -7.21 -11.76 20.65
N VAL A 172 -7.43 -11.32 19.41
CA VAL A 172 -8.71 -11.50 18.69
C VAL A 172 -8.98 -12.99 18.43
N VAL A 173 -7.99 -13.72 17.92
CA VAL A 173 -8.09 -15.17 17.65
C VAL A 173 -8.39 -15.93 18.94
N SER A 174 -7.64 -15.66 20.01
CA SER A 174 -7.86 -16.28 21.32
C SER A 174 -9.28 -16.03 21.84
N ALA A 175 -9.79 -14.79 21.70
CA ALA A 175 -11.16 -14.47 22.07
C ALA A 175 -12.21 -15.21 21.22
N LEU A 176 -11.97 -15.37 19.91
CA LEU A 176 -12.87 -16.06 18.98
C LEU A 176 -12.91 -17.58 19.19
N LEU A 177 -11.81 -18.18 19.65
CA LEU A 177 -11.70 -19.63 19.90
C LEU A 177 -12.01 -20.00 21.37
N SER A 178 -12.15 -19.01 22.25
CA SER A 178 -12.46 -19.23 23.66
C SER A 178 -13.86 -19.80 23.85
N LYS A 179 -13.96 -20.97 24.51
CA LYS A 179 -15.24 -21.62 24.83
C LYS A 179 -16.16 -20.78 25.73
N THR A 180 -15.58 -19.94 26.60
CA THR A 180 -16.32 -19.10 27.56
C THR A 180 -16.36 -17.63 27.15
N GLY A 181 -15.34 -17.13 26.44
CA GLY A 181 -15.20 -15.72 26.08
C GLY A 181 -15.79 -15.33 24.72
N LYS A 182 -15.95 -16.28 23.78
CA LYS A 182 -16.39 -16.00 22.40
C LYS A 182 -17.70 -15.22 22.35
N ALA A 183 -18.73 -15.68 23.06
CA ALA A 183 -20.05 -15.06 23.01
C ALA A 183 -20.03 -13.59 23.46
N ALA A 184 -19.36 -13.29 24.57
CA ALA A 184 -19.24 -11.92 25.09
C ALA A 184 -18.47 -11.01 24.12
N PHE A 185 -17.36 -11.51 23.56
CA PHE A 185 -16.55 -10.75 22.60
C PHE A 185 -17.30 -10.45 21.30
N VAL A 186 -18.02 -11.44 20.76
CA VAL A 186 -18.82 -11.30 19.54
C VAL A 186 -19.96 -10.31 19.76
N ASN A 187 -20.70 -10.43 20.87
CA ASN A 187 -21.81 -9.53 21.17
C ASN A 187 -21.35 -8.07 21.30
N LYS A 188 -20.25 -7.83 22.03
CA LYS A 188 -19.64 -6.51 22.14
C LYS A 188 -19.26 -5.93 20.78
N THR A 189 -18.70 -6.76 19.89
CA THR A 189 -18.32 -6.31 18.54
C THR A 189 -19.54 -6.00 17.68
N LYS A 190 -20.60 -6.83 17.77
CA LYS A 190 -21.87 -6.60 17.06
C LYS A 190 -22.54 -5.29 17.50
N GLU A 191 -22.58 -5.00 18.80
CA GLU A 191 -23.08 -3.74 19.34
C GLU A 191 -22.29 -2.54 18.81
N GLU A 192 -20.96 -2.64 18.82
CA GLU A 192 -20.10 -1.59 18.28
C GLU A 192 -20.33 -1.37 16.78
N TYR A 193 -20.48 -2.44 16.00
CA TYR A 193 -20.72 -2.36 14.56
C TYR A 193 -22.11 -1.81 14.25
N ALA A 194 -23.13 -2.16 15.03
CA ALA A 194 -24.45 -1.57 14.95
C ALA A 194 -24.40 -0.05 15.19
N ALA A 195 -23.70 0.39 16.24
CA ALA A 195 -23.52 1.81 16.53
C ALA A 195 -22.74 2.55 15.42
N LEU A 196 -21.73 1.90 14.82
CA LEU A 196 -20.99 2.46 13.69
C LEU A 196 -21.86 2.57 12.43
N ARG A 197 -22.71 1.56 12.15
CA ARG A 197 -23.68 1.60 11.06
C ARG A 197 -24.68 2.72 11.23
N GLU A 198 -25.26 2.84 12.42
CA GLU A 198 -26.21 3.90 12.76
C GLU A 198 -25.56 5.28 12.62
N ARG A 199 -24.38 5.48 13.22
CA ARG A 199 -23.63 6.74 13.10
C ARG A 199 -23.32 7.06 11.64
N ASN A 200 -22.96 6.06 10.83
CA ASN A 200 -22.66 6.27 9.42
C ASN A 200 -23.92 6.59 8.60
N ALA A 201 -25.07 5.98 8.92
CA ALA A 201 -26.36 6.29 8.30
C ALA A 201 -26.86 7.69 8.69
N ASN A 202 -26.58 8.13 9.92
CA ASN A 202 -26.95 9.44 10.45
C ASN A 202 -25.98 10.57 10.04
N LYS A 203 -24.92 10.28 9.28
CA LYS A 203 -24.05 11.34 8.74
C LYS A 203 -24.88 12.21 7.81
N ARG A 204 -24.74 13.54 7.97
CA ARG A 204 -25.33 14.49 7.02
C ARG A 204 -24.87 14.12 5.61
N PRO A 205 -25.80 14.02 4.64
CA PRO A 205 -25.44 13.80 3.25
C PRO A 205 -24.40 14.84 2.85
N VAL A 206 -23.32 14.37 2.24
CA VAL A 206 -22.34 15.29 1.64
C VAL A 206 -23.06 15.99 0.51
N VAL A 207 -23.04 17.32 0.50
CA VAL A 207 -23.60 18.09 -0.60
C VAL A 207 -22.67 17.90 -1.79
N ILE A 208 -23.22 17.41 -2.90
CA ILE A 208 -22.49 17.15 -4.13
C ILE A 208 -22.95 18.19 -5.15
N ALA A 209 -22.02 19.00 -5.65
CA ALA A 209 -22.26 19.91 -6.75
C ALA A 209 -22.40 19.11 -8.07
N PRO A 210 -23.34 19.47 -8.96
CA PRO A 210 -23.36 18.92 -10.32
C PRO A 210 -22.01 19.10 -11.00
N ILE A 211 -21.60 18.13 -11.82
CA ILE A 211 -20.30 18.14 -12.49
C ILE A 211 -20.09 19.40 -13.34
N SER A 212 -21.16 19.92 -13.95
CA SER A 212 -21.15 21.19 -14.69
C SER A 212 -20.74 22.38 -13.81
N LYS A 213 -21.33 22.51 -12.60
CA LYS A 213 -20.98 23.55 -11.63
C LYS A 213 -19.55 23.38 -11.11
N ALA A 214 -19.12 22.13 -10.87
CA ALA A 214 -17.75 21.85 -10.44
C ALA A 214 -16.73 22.27 -11.51
N ARG A 215 -16.99 21.99 -12.79
CA ARG A 215 -16.15 22.39 -13.93
C ARG A 215 -16.09 23.91 -14.11
N GLU A 216 -17.21 24.61 -13.93
CA GLU A 216 -17.27 26.08 -13.95
C GLU A 216 -16.35 26.67 -12.88
N LYS A 217 -16.43 26.13 -11.65
CA LYS A 217 -15.60 26.50 -10.50
C LYS A 217 -14.28 25.71 -10.41
N GLY A 218 -13.79 25.19 -11.54
CA GLY A 218 -12.47 24.54 -11.61
C GLY A 218 -11.34 25.51 -11.28
N PHE A 219 -10.18 24.99 -10.86
CA PHE A 219 -9.03 25.86 -10.61
C PHE A 219 -8.59 26.53 -11.92
N LYS A 220 -8.41 27.86 -11.90
CA LYS A 220 -8.06 28.65 -13.08
C LYS A 220 -6.64 29.18 -12.95
N ILE A 221 -5.86 28.95 -13.99
CA ILE A 221 -4.48 29.44 -14.14
C ILE A 221 -4.47 30.47 -15.26
N ASP A 222 -3.78 31.58 -15.04
CA ASP A 222 -3.54 32.58 -16.09
C ASP A 222 -2.36 32.15 -16.96
N TRP A 223 -2.66 31.37 -18.00
CA TRP A 223 -1.69 30.84 -18.94
C TRP A 223 -0.98 31.91 -19.79
N SER A 224 -1.41 33.18 -19.73
CA SER A 224 -0.74 34.27 -20.46
C SER A 224 0.56 34.75 -19.80
N GLN A 225 0.72 34.49 -18.49
CA GLN A 225 1.88 34.95 -17.71
C GLN A 225 2.84 33.81 -17.30
N ASP A 226 2.39 32.56 -17.38
CA ASP A 226 3.13 31.41 -16.89
C ASP A 226 4.14 30.89 -17.94
N GLN A 227 5.42 30.83 -17.55
CA GLN A 227 6.47 30.24 -18.36
C GLN A 227 6.43 28.71 -18.23
N ILE A 228 5.85 28.06 -19.24
CA ILE A 228 5.93 26.61 -19.39
C ILE A 228 7.36 26.22 -19.74
N CYS A 229 7.93 25.33 -18.94
CA CYS A 229 9.24 24.76 -19.21
C CYS A 229 9.09 23.60 -20.18
N THR A 230 9.70 23.73 -21.35
CA THR A 230 9.82 22.63 -22.31
C THR A 230 10.84 21.62 -21.78
N PRO A 231 10.51 20.31 -21.72
CA PRO A 231 11.46 19.29 -21.30
C PRO A 231 12.76 19.31 -22.11
N ASN A 232 13.90 19.18 -21.43
CA ASN A 232 15.20 19.00 -22.08
C ASN A 232 15.29 17.69 -22.86
N THR A 233 14.56 16.66 -22.42
CA THR A 233 14.53 15.33 -23.05
C THR A 233 13.08 14.88 -23.23
N MET A 234 12.73 14.55 -24.47
CA MET A 234 11.38 14.07 -24.83
C MET A 234 11.37 12.56 -25.07
N GLY A 235 10.19 11.96 -24.98
CA GLY A 235 9.99 10.53 -25.24
C GLY A 235 10.42 9.65 -24.08
N ILE A 236 10.51 8.35 -24.34
CA ILE A 236 10.73 7.30 -23.33
C ILE A 236 12.23 7.14 -23.05
N GLN A 237 12.58 7.09 -21.78
CA GLN A 237 13.92 6.82 -21.27
C GLN A 237 13.86 5.62 -20.32
N VAL A 238 14.82 4.70 -20.43
CA VAL A 238 14.87 3.46 -19.66
C VAL A 238 16.19 3.36 -18.90
N PHE A 239 16.09 3.03 -17.63
CA PHE A 239 17.22 2.67 -16.79
C PHE A 239 17.12 1.21 -16.38
N ASP A 240 18.16 0.45 -16.72
CA ASP A 240 18.29 -0.96 -16.39
C ASP A 240 19.38 -1.14 -15.32
N ASP A 241 19.14 -2.02 -14.35
CA ASP A 241 20.04 -2.34 -13.22
C ASP A 241 20.65 -1.10 -12.54
N TYR A 242 19.78 -0.18 -12.10
CA TYR A 242 20.22 1.08 -11.50
C TYR A 242 20.85 0.87 -10.11
N SER A 243 21.87 1.68 -9.80
CA SER A 243 22.67 1.53 -8.58
C SER A 243 21.85 1.66 -7.29
N ILE A 244 21.84 0.59 -6.49
CA ILE A 244 21.25 0.57 -5.15
C ILE A 244 21.93 1.58 -4.22
N ALA A 245 23.24 1.79 -4.38
CA ALA A 245 23.99 2.77 -3.61
C ALA A 245 23.51 4.22 -3.84
N GLU A 246 23.03 4.54 -5.05
CA GLU A 246 22.42 5.84 -5.34
C GLU A 246 20.99 5.91 -4.81
N ILE A 247 20.18 4.87 -5.05
CA ILE A 247 18.79 4.80 -4.62
C ILE A 247 18.68 4.92 -3.09
N ARG A 248 19.53 4.20 -2.34
CA ARG A 248 19.42 4.13 -0.87
C ARG A 248 19.64 5.48 -0.16
N LYS A 249 20.23 6.48 -0.84
CA LYS A 249 20.38 7.85 -0.32
C LYS A 249 19.03 8.60 -0.21
N PHE A 250 18.02 8.14 -0.93
CA PHE A 250 16.68 8.75 -1.01
C PHE A 250 15.64 8.01 -0.15
N ILE A 251 16.05 7.04 0.68
CA ILE A 251 15.11 6.30 1.52
C ILE A 251 14.53 7.20 2.62
N ASP A 252 13.20 7.33 2.63
CA ASP A 252 12.47 7.75 3.82
C ASP A 252 12.28 6.57 4.78
N TRP A 253 13.06 6.58 5.86
CA TRP A 253 13.05 5.56 6.90
C TRP A 253 11.80 5.61 7.79
N THR A 254 11.01 6.69 7.77
CA THR A 254 9.80 6.83 8.59
C THR A 254 8.84 5.67 8.36
N PHE A 255 8.58 5.38 7.09
CA PHE A 255 7.68 4.31 6.67
C PHE A 255 8.28 2.91 6.85
N PHE A 256 9.61 2.77 6.81
CA PHE A 256 10.27 1.53 7.19
C PHE A 256 9.96 1.16 8.65
N TYR A 257 10.09 2.13 9.57
CA TYR A 257 9.75 1.89 10.97
C TYR A 257 8.25 1.64 11.19
N GLN A 258 7.37 2.30 10.42
CA GLN A 258 5.94 2.03 10.47
C GLN A 258 5.61 0.58 10.06
N ALA A 259 6.26 0.05 9.00
CA ALA A 259 6.10 -1.35 8.59
C ALA A 259 6.50 -2.34 9.70
N TRP A 260 7.48 -1.96 10.52
CA TRP A 260 7.91 -2.70 11.71
C TRP A 260 7.18 -2.31 12.99
N ASN A 261 6.04 -1.61 12.91
CA ASN A 261 5.24 -1.12 14.04
C ASN A 261 6.07 -0.42 15.15
N LEU A 262 7.18 0.21 14.75
CA LEU A 262 8.11 0.89 15.62
C LEU A 262 7.95 2.39 15.42
N THR A 263 6.75 2.89 15.71
CA THR A 263 6.41 4.30 15.45
C THR A 263 7.16 5.25 16.39
N GLY A 264 7.75 6.29 15.80
CA GLY A 264 8.51 7.33 16.47
C GLY A 264 9.21 8.26 15.46
N ASN A 265 9.78 9.35 15.95
CA ASN A 265 10.71 10.17 15.18
C ASN A 265 12.13 9.71 15.53
N TYR A 266 12.93 9.39 14.52
CA TYR A 266 14.28 8.86 14.65
C TYR A 266 15.32 9.72 13.94
N ASP A 267 15.10 11.04 13.85
CA ASP A 267 15.95 11.95 13.08
C ASP A 267 17.40 11.92 13.58
N GLY A 268 18.33 11.84 12.62
CA GLY A 268 19.77 11.77 12.87
C GLY A 268 20.28 10.38 13.23
N ILE A 269 19.46 9.32 13.12
CA ILE A 269 19.89 7.94 13.39
C ILE A 269 21.05 7.51 12.48
N GLU A 270 21.08 8.02 11.25
CA GLU A 270 22.12 7.80 10.25
C GLU A 270 23.49 8.34 10.68
N THR A 271 23.52 9.28 11.63
CA THR A 271 24.77 9.84 12.19
C THR A 271 25.36 8.98 13.32
N VAL A 272 24.62 7.95 13.78
CA VAL A 272 24.98 7.14 14.94
C VAL A 272 25.92 5.99 14.55
N THR A 273 27.20 6.31 14.40
CA THR A 273 28.24 5.34 13.99
C THR A 273 29.10 4.85 15.15
N THR A 274 29.11 5.56 16.28
CA THR A 274 29.93 5.25 17.47
C THR A 274 29.08 5.17 18.73
N ALA A 275 29.61 4.50 19.77
CA ALA A 275 28.95 4.41 21.08
C ALA A 275 28.70 5.78 21.74
N GLN A 276 29.60 6.75 21.50
CA GLN A 276 29.44 8.11 22.01
C GLN A 276 28.26 8.82 21.32
N GLN A 277 28.17 8.75 19.99
CA GLN A 277 27.04 9.29 19.24
C GLN A 277 25.72 8.61 19.62
N GLU A 278 25.74 7.30 19.86
CA GLU A 278 24.56 6.57 20.33
C GLU A 278 24.07 7.12 21.67
N THR A 279 24.99 7.34 22.61
CA THR A 279 24.66 7.91 23.92
C THR A 279 24.06 9.32 23.78
N GLU A 280 24.65 10.19 22.95
CA GLU A 280 24.14 11.54 22.73
C GLU A 280 22.79 11.55 22.00
N TRP A 281 22.62 10.72 20.96
CA TRP A 281 21.36 10.61 20.22
C TRP A 281 20.22 10.09 21.10
N LEU A 282 20.50 9.12 21.97
CA LEU A 282 19.51 8.56 22.89
C LEU A 282 19.01 9.58 23.93
N LYS A 283 19.79 10.62 24.27
CA LYS A 283 19.34 11.70 25.18
C LYS A 283 18.14 12.49 24.64
N LYS A 284 17.85 12.43 23.33
CA LYS A 284 16.66 13.04 22.73
C LYS A 284 15.35 12.41 23.27
N TYR A 285 15.40 11.18 23.77
CA TYR A 285 14.22 10.42 24.20
C TYR A 285 14.08 10.40 25.73
N LYS A 286 13.04 11.09 26.23
CA LYS A 286 12.88 11.38 27.66
C LYS A 286 12.11 10.33 28.46
N THR A 287 11.28 9.52 27.81
CA THR A 287 10.48 8.48 28.49
C THR A 287 11.12 7.12 28.31
N GLU A 288 10.93 6.23 29.29
CA GLU A 288 11.48 4.86 29.24
C GLU A 288 11.04 4.12 27.97
N ASN A 289 9.75 4.21 27.61
CA ASN A 289 9.21 3.60 26.40
C ASN A 289 9.83 4.22 25.12
N ALA A 290 9.95 5.55 25.04
CA ALA A 290 10.57 6.19 23.87
C ALA A 290 12.05 5.81 23.73
N LEU A 291 12.78 5.72 24.85
CA LEU A 291 14.17 5.28 24.88
C LEU A 291 14.30 3.81 24.44
N ALA A 292 13.44 2.92 24.94
CA ALA A 292 13.41 1.52 24.53
C ALA A 292 13.14 1.37 23.03
N LYS A 293 12.16 2.11 22.49
CA LYS A 293 11.87 2.16 21.05
C LYS A 293 13.06 2.68 20.25
N ALA A 294 13.71 3.76 20.68
CA ALA A 294 14.85 4.35 19.99
C ALA A 294 16.05 3.39 19.93
N LYS A 295 16.34 2.68 21.04
CA LYS A 295 17.37 1.63 21.05
C LYS A 295 17.06 0.51 20.08
N GLU A 296 15.81 0.05 20.03
CA GLU A 296 15.41 -0.97 19.07
C GLU A 296 15.42 -0.46 17.63
N ALA A 297 15.03 0.80 17.39
CA ALA A 297 15.04 1.43 16.07
C ALA A 297 16.47 1.53 15.51
N LEU A 298 17.44 1.84 16.36
CA LEU A 298 18.85 1.85 15.99
C LEU A 298 19.37 0.45 15.63
N LYS A 299 18.98 -0.58 16.38
CA LYS A 299 19.35 -1.97 16.06
C LYS A 299 18.73 -2.41 14.74
N LEU A 300 17.43 -2.17 14.56
CA LEU A 300 16.72 -2.50 13.33
C LEU A 300 17.32 -1.75 12.13
N TRP A 301 17.70 -0.49 12.29
CA TRP A 301 18.38 0.28 11.25
C TRP A 301 19.74 -0.32 10.89
N ARG A 302 20.54 -0.73 11.87
CA ARG A 302 21.82 -1.43 11.62
C ARG A 302 21.59 -2.75 10.87
N ASP A 303 20.59 -3.53 11.24
CA ASP A 303 20.21 -4.75 10.50
C ASP A 303 19.79 -4.43 9.06
N ALA A 304 19.06 -3.33 8.86
CA ALA A 304 18.63 -2.86 7.55
C ALA A 304 19.80 -2.40 6.68
N GLN A 305 20.78 -1.67 7.24
CA GLN A 305 22.00 -1.30 6.53
C GLN A 305 22.80 -2.54 6.11
N ALA A 306 22.96 -3.51 7.02
CA ALA A 306 23.66 -4.76 6.70
C ALA A 306 22.94 -5.58 5.61
N MET A 307 21.61 -5.59 5.62
CA MET A 307 20.83 -6.22 4.56
C MET A 307 20.96 -5.46 3.24
N LEU A 308 20.95 -4.13 3.23
CA LEU A 308 21.19 -3.33 2.01
C LEU A 308 22.58 -3.61 1.42
N ASP A 309 23.62 -3.70 2.27
CA ASP A 309 24.98 -4.04 1.83
C ASP A 309 25.04 -5.45 1.23
N LYS A 310 24.29 -6.39 1.81
CA LYS A 310 24.12 -7.74 1.28
C LYS A 310 23.38 -7.73 -0.06
N ILE A 311 22.29 -6.98 -0.17
CA ILE A 311 21.50 -6.83 -1.39
C ILE A 311 22.39 -6.33 -2.53
N GLU A 312 23.22 -5.33 -2.27
CA GLU A 312 24.15 -4.77 -3.25
C GLU A 312 25.26 -5.76 -3.64
N ARG A 313 25.95 -6.33 -2.64
CA ARG A 313 27.06 -7.26 -2.86
C ARG A 313 26.62 -8.52 -3.61
N ASP A 314 25.51 -9.11 -3.21
CA ASP A 314 25.04 -10.39 -3.72
C ASP A 314 24.08 -10.21 -4.93
N LYS A 315 23.88 -8.96 -5.38
CA LYS A 315 22.95 -8.56 -6.46
C LYS A 315 21.58 -9.20 -6.28
N MET A 316 21.01 -9.00 -5.10
CA MET A 316 19.77 -9.68 -4.73
C MET A 316 18.57 -9.17 -5.52
N LEU A 317 18.60 -7.89 -5.87
CA LEU A 317 17.54 -7.14 -6.53
C LEU A 317 18.09 -6.43 -7.75
N THR A 318 17.28 -6.26 -8.79
CA THR A 318 17.62 -5.48 -9.98
C THR A 318 16.67 -4.29 -10.12
N PRO A 319 17.07 -3.08 -9.66
CA PRO A 319 16.25 -1.90 -9.82
C PRO A 319 16.14 -1.47 -11.28
N LYS A 320 14.92 -1.25 -11.76
CA LYS A 320 14.65 -0.76 -13.13
C LYS A 320 13.67 0.40 -13.10
N ALA A 321 13.82 1.32 -14.05
CA ALA A 321 12.93 2.46 -14.20
C ALA A 321 12.68 2.78 -15.67
N VAL A 322 11.47 3.23 -15.96
CA VAL A 322 11.11 3.88 -17.21
C VAL A 322 10.37 5.16 -16.89
N PHE A 323 10.71 6.23 -17.59
CA PHE A 323 9.91 7.44 -17.59
C PHE A 323 9.78 7.97 -19.00
N GLY A 324 8.79 8.82 -19.22
CA GLY A 324 8.67 9.54 -20.47
C GLY A 324 8.09 10.93 -20.27
N LEU A 325 8.54 11.88 -21.08
CA LEU A 325 8.05 13.25 -21.11
C LEU A 325 7.43 13.51 -22.49
N PHE A 326 6.20 14.01 -22.50
CA PHE A 326 5.38 14.07 -23.71
C PHE A 326 4.69 15.42 -23.85
N PRO A 327 4.44 15.89 -25.09
CA PRO A 327 3.61 17.05 -25.33
C PRO A 327 2.19 16.73 -24.89
N ALA A 328 1.58 17.62 -24.12
CA ALA A 328 0.24 17.41 -23.59
C ALA A 328 -0.56 18.71 -23.45
N ASN A 329 -1.88 18.60 -23.47
CA ASN A 329 -2.80 19.68 -23.14
C ASN A 329 -4.00 19.11 -22.41
N SER A 330 -4.67 19.93 -21.61
CA SER A 330 -5.94 19.53 -21.01
C SER A 330 -7.13 19.80 -21.95
N GLU A 331 -8.13 18.93 -21.88
CA GLU A 331 -9.42 19.11 -22.52
C GLU A 331 -10.52 18.68 -21.54
N GLY A 332 -11.27 19.67 -21.03
CA GLY A 332 -12.20 19.43 -19.93
C GLY A 332 -11.46 18.92 -18.68
N ASP A 333 -11.83 17.72 -18.22
CA ASP A 333 -11.20 17.08 -17.06
C ASP A 333 -10.06 16.12 -17.47
N ASP A 334 -9.75 15.98 -18.76
CA ASP A 334 -8.76 15.03 -19.23
C ASP A 334 -7.44 15.69 -19.61
N VAL A 335 -6.38 14.89 -19.69
CA VAL A 335 -5.10 15.28 -20.27
C VAL A 335 -4.84 14.47 -21.54
N ILE A 336 -4.76 15.17 -22.67
CA ILE A 336 -4.38 14.62 -23.97
C ILE A 336 -2.86 14.52 -24.02
N VAL A 337 -2.35 13.38 -24.46
CA VAL A 337 -0.93 13.16 -24.73
C VAL A 337 -0.74 12.97 -26.22
N TYR A 338 0.13 13.76 -26.83
CA TYR A 338 0.37 13.73 -28.28
C TYR A 338 1.57 12.85 -28.64
N THR A 339 1.63 12.42 -29.90
CA THR A 339 2.79 11.68 -30.44
C THR A 339 4.06 12.52 -30.50
N ASP A 340 3.93 13.82 -30.74
CA ASP A 340 5.02 14.77 -30.98
C ASP A 340 4.55 16.23 -30.86
N GLU A 341 5.48 17.17 -31.06
CA GLU A 341 5.28 18.61 -30.93
C GLU A 341 4.26 19.25 -31.90
N SER A 342 3.86 18.54 -32.95
CA SER A 342 2.82 19.00 -33.87
C SER A 342 1.44 19.02 -33.20
N ARG A 343 1.23 18.15 -32.19
CA ARG A 343 -0.03 18.01 -31.45
C ARG A 343 -1.23 17.69 -32.34
N THR A 344 -1.00 16.98 -33.44
CA THR A 344 -2.06 16.58 -34.39
C THR A 344 -2.62 15.19 -34.14
N ILE A 345 -1.81 14.29 -33.57
CA ILE A 345 -2.21 12.90 -33.29
C ILE A 345 -2.17 12.67 -31.79
N GLU A 346 -3.32 12.32 -31.24
CA GLU A 346 -3.46 11.84 -29.86
C GLU A 346 -2.84 10.45 -29.76
N LYS A 347 -1.86 10.30 -28.86
CA LYS A 347 -1.22 9.02 -28.55
C LYS A 347 -1.99 8.27 -27.46
N THR A 348 -2.42 9.00 -26.41
CA THR A 348 -3.27 8.49 -25.33
C THR A 348 -3.96 9.65 -24.62
N ARG A 349 -4.89 9.32 -23.74
CA ARG A 349 -5.56 10.25 -22.83
C ARG A 349 -5.54 9.72 -21.42
N PHE A 350 -5.30 10.61 -20.46
CA PHE A 350 -5.45 10.32 -19.05
C PHE A 350 -6.73 10.95 -18.53
N HIS A 351 -7.64 10.12 -18.03
CA HIS A 351 -8.93 10.59 -17.55
C HIS A 351 -8.83 10.99 -16.08
N GLN A 352 -9.10 12.26 -15.78
CA GLN A 352 -9.08 12.74 -14.40
C GLN A 352 -10.50 12.87 -13.83
N ILE A 353 -10.53 12.89 -12.50
CA ILE A 353 -11.73 13.11 -11.71
C ILE A 353 -11.64 14.50 -11.09
N ARG A 354 -12.76 15.20 -11.02
CA ARG A 354 -12.92 16.49 -10.37
C ARG A 354 -13.60 16.34 -9.02
N GLU A 355 -13.16 17.12 -8.04
CA GLU A 355 -13.87 17.24 -6.77
C GLU A 355 -15.34 17.68 -7.01
N GLN A 356 -16.31 17.09 -6.31
CA GLN A 356 -17.71 17.57 -6.32
C GLN A 356 -18.29 17.88 -4.94
N GLN A 357 -17.56 17.60 -3.85
CA GLN A 357 -18.07 17.91 -2.51
C GLN A 357 -18.14 19.42 -2.27
N ASP A 358 -19.35 19.97 -2.17
CA ASP A 358 -19.61 21.38 -1.87
C ASP A 358 -19.62 21.56 -0.35
N LYS A 359 -18.59 22.22 0.18
CA LYS A 359 -18.43 22.51 1.61
C LYS A 359 -18.57 24.02 1.83
N PRO A 360 -19.08 24.48 2.98
CA PRO A 360 -19.14 25.91 3.29
C PRO A 360 -17.77 26.58 3.09
N GLY A 361 -17.74 27.64 2.26
CA GLY A 361 -16.51 28.35 1.91
C GLY A 361 -15.65 27.70 0.82
N LYS A 362 -16.09 26.60 0.19
CA LYS A 362 -15.38 26.02 -0.95
C LYS A 362 -15.68 26.81 -2.23
N GLU A 363 -14.64 27.43 -2.76
CA GLU A 363 -14.74 28.25 -3.97
C GLU A 363 -14.26 27.52 -5.23
N THR A 364 -13.32 26.58 -5.06
CA THR A 364 -12.64 25.89 -6.16
C THR A 364 -12.81 24.38 -6.05
N PHE A 365 -13.08 23.71 -7.18
CA PHE A 365 -13.14 22.26 -7.31
C PHE A 365 -12.01 21.76 -8.20
N HIS A 366 -11.00 21.15 -7.60
CA HIS A 366 -9.78 20.78 -8.33
C HIS A 366 -9.98 19.51 -9.17
N ALA A 367 -9.34 19.49 -10.34
CA ALA A 367 -8.98 18.30 -11.10
C ALA A 367 -7.49 18.38 -11.44
N LEU A 368 -6.81 17.24 -11.60
CA LEU A 368 -5.38 17.26 -11.96
C LEU A 368 -5.14 17.89 -13.35
N SER A 369 -6.12 17.79 -14.26
CA SER A 369 -6.08 18.45 -15.57
C SER A 369 -6.00 19.97 -15.49
N ASP A 370 -6.44 20.59 -14.38
CA ASP A 370 -6.39 22.04 -14.19
C ASP A 370 -4.93 22.57 -14.18
N PHE A 371 -3.95 21.70 -13.92
CA PHE A 371 -2.53 22.04 -13.85
C PHE A 371 -1.77 21.82 -15.17
N ILE A 372 -2.48 21.54 -16.27
CA ILE A 372 -1.94 21.42 -17.62
C ILE A 372 -2.66 22.42 -18.52
N ALA A 373 -1.91 23.12 -19.39
CA ALA A 373 -2.48 24.15 -20.25
C ALA A 373 -3.61 23.58 -21.12
N PRO A 374 -4.80 24.20 -21.14
CA PRO A 374 -5.90 23.71 -21.95
C PRO A 374 -5.65 23.95 -23.42
N VAL A 375 -6.17 23.07 -24.29
CA VAL A 375 -6.09 23.22 -25.75
C VAL A 375 -6.55 24.61 -26.21
N SER A 376 -7.60 25.14 -25.58
CA SER A 376 -8.16 26.47 -25.87
C SER A 376 -7.23 27.65 -25.54
N SER A 377 -6.19 27.45 -24.73
CA SER A 377 -5.23 28.52 -24.42
C SER A 377 -4.20 28.73 -25.53
N GLY A 378 -4.01 27.74 -26.42
CA GLY A 378 -2.95 27.74 -27.42
C GLY A 378 -1.53 27.60 -26.85
N VAL A 379 -1.38 27.45 -25.52
CA VAL A 379 -0.10 27.27 -24.85
C VAL A 379 0.32 25.80 -24.96
N LYS A 380 1.57 25.57 -25.38
CA LYS A 380 2.18 24.25 -25.45
C LYS A 380 2.64 23.80 -24.06
N ASP A 381 2.04 22.73 -23.55
CA ASP A 381 2.39 22.15 -22.25
C ASP A 381 2.78 20.68 -22.35
N TYR A 382 3.16 20.08 -21.23
CA TYR A 382 3.80 18.77 -21.17
C TYR A 382 3.35 18.01 -19.94
N ILE A 383 3.36 16.69 -20.06
CA ILE A 383 3.14 15.78 -18.95
C ILE A 383 4.24 14.72 -18.95
N GLY A 384 4.59 14.24 -17.77
CA GLY A 384 5.45 13.07 -17.64
C GLY A 384 4.71 11.86 -17.09
N GLY A 385 5.27 10.69 -17.33
CA GLY A 385 4.89 9.43 -16.68
C GLY A 385 6.12 8.69 -16.18
N PHE A 386 5.96 7.85 -15.17
CA PHE A 386 7.03 6.97 -14.71
C PHE A 386 6.50 5.63 -14.18
N ALA A 387 7.35 4.62 -14.24
CA ALA A 387 7.21 3.37 -13.51
C ALA A 387 8.61 2.90 -13.07
N VAL A 388 8.76 2.57 -11.78
CA VAL A 388 9.99 2.05 -11.21
C VAL A 388 9.72 0.77 -10.44
N THR A 389 10.71 -0.10 -10.35
CA THR A 389 10.69 -1.27 -9.48
C THR A 389 12.06 -1.52 -8.89
N SER A 390 12.09 -2.10 -7.70
CA SER A 390 13.29 -2.70 -7.12
C SER A 390 13.06 -4.14 -6.66
N GLY A 391 11.93 -4.75 -7.05
CA GLY A 391 11.54 -6.09 -6.62
C GLY A 391 12.01 -7.23 -7.54
N ILE A 392 12.63 -6.95 -8.68
CA ILE A 392 13.02 -8.00 -9.64
C ILE A 392 14.10 -8.90 -9.02
N GLY A 393 13.83 -10.22 -9.00
CA GLY A 393 14.75 -11.24 -8.50
C GLY A 393 14.58 -11.58 -7.01
N ILE A 394 13.63 -10.95 -6.33
CA ILE A 394 13.41 -11.09 -4.89
C ILE A 394 12.97 -12.51 -4.48
N GLU A 395 12.21 -13.20 -5.34
CA GLU A 395 11.48 -14.43 -5.01
C GLU A 395 12.40 -15.57 -4.57
N LYS A 396 13.55 -15.73 -5.25
CA LYS A 396 14.52 -16.78 -4.91
C LYS A 396 15.13 -16.57 -3.52
N TRP A 397 15.31 -15.32 -3.11
CA TRP A 397 15.90 -14.96 -1.82
C TRP A 397 14.90 -15.05 -0.70
N GLU A 398 13.67 -14.60 -0.94
CA GLU A 398 12.56 -14.82 -0.03
C GLU A 398 12.35 -16.29 0.23
N LYS A 399 12.27 -17.10 -0.84
CA LYS A 399 12.15 -18.54 -0.71
C LYS A 399 13.31 -19.13 0.11
N ALA A 400 14.54 -18.74 -0.16
CA ALA A 400 15.69 -19.22 0.61
C ALA A 400 15.60 -18.87 2.11
N TYR A 401 15.15 -17.66 2.47
CA TYR A 401 14.94 -17.29 3.87
C TYR A 401 13.76 -18.03 4.51
N MET A 402 12.66 -18.22 3.78
CA MET A 402 11.50 -18.96 4.27
C MET A 402 11.80 -20.44 4.48
N ASP A 403 12.55 -21.06 3.57
CA ASP A 403 13.01 -22.45 3.67
C ASP A 403 13.97 -22.63 4.86
N ASP A 404 14.77 -21.61 5.19
CA ASP A 404 15.60 -21.57 6.40
C ASP A 404 14.83 -21.09 7.65
N HIS A 405 13.50 -20.92 7.58
CA HIS A 405 12.67 -20.44 8.68
C HIS A 405 13.12 -19.06 9.26
N ASP A 406 13.72 -18.21 8.43
CA ASP A 406 14.19 -16.86 8.77
C ASP A 406 13.18 -15.80 8.30
N ASP A 407 12.03 -15.75 8.97
CA ASP A 407 10.97 -14.76 8.67
C ASP A 407 11.49 -13.32 8.81
N PHE A 408 12.44 -13.07 9.73
CA PHE A 408 13.00 -11.75 9.94
C PHE A 408 13.72 -11.25 8.69
N SER A 409 14.62 -12.06 8.12
CA SER A 409 15.35 -11.69 6.91
C SER A 409 14.43 -11.59 5.68
N ALA A 410 13.41 -12.45 5.57
CA ALA A 410 12.42 -12.37 4.50
C ALA A 410 11.61 -11.07 4.57
N ILE A 411 11.09 -10.71 5.75
CA ILE A 411 10.33 -9.46 5.94
C ILE A 411 11.25 -8.23 5.78
N MET A 412 12.50 -8.31 6.25
CA MET A 412 13.49 -7.25 6.07
C MET A 412 13.78 -6.99 4.59
N LEU A 413 14.02 -8.05 3.80
CA LEU A 413 14.26 -7.95 2.37
C LEU A 413 13.07 -7.30 1.65
N LYS A 414 11.84 -7.77 1.91
CA LYS A 414 10.60 -7.20 1.36
C LYS A 414 10.45 -5.72 1.71
N SER A 415 10.60 -5.40 3.00
CA SER A 415 10.45 -4.03 3.50
C SER A 415 11.47 -3.09 2.87
N LEU A 416 12.70 -3.55 2.66
CA LEU A 416 13.76 -2.78 2.01
C LEU A 416 13.55 -2.65 0.51
N ALA A 417 13.06 -3.68 -0.18
CA ALA A 417 12.66 -3.55 -1.58
C ALA A 417 11.57 -2.48 -1.74
N ASP A 418 10.54 -2.48 -0.90
CA ASP A 418 9.53 -1.41 -0.93
C ASP A 418 10.14 -0.02 -0.69
N ARG A 419 11.07 0.11 0.28
CA ARG A 419 11.77 1.39 0.53
C ARG A 419 12.64 1.81 -0.65
N LEU A 420 13.32 0.88 -1.32
CA LEU A 420 14.13 1.15 -2.50
C LEU A 420 13.26 1.56 -3.70
N ALA A 421 12.07 0.97 -3.87
CA ALA A 421 11.15 1.36 -4.94
C ALA A 421 10.66 2.81 -4.76
N GLU A 422 10.24 3.17 -3.55
CA GLU A 422 9.85 4.55 -3.21
C GLU A 422 11.03 5.51 -3.38
N ALA A 423 12.19 5.17 -2.83
CA ALA A 423 13.40 5.97 -2.97
C ALA A 423 13.83 6.13 -4.44
N PHE A 424 13.55 5.15 -5.30
CA PHE A 424 13.86 5.23 -6.71
C PHE A 424 12.88 6.14 -7.47
N ALA A 425 11.58 6.08 -7.15
CA ALA A 425 10.60 7.03 -7.69
C ALA A 425 10.99 8.48 -7.38
N GLU A 426 11.59 8.66 -6.22
CA GLU A 426 12.01 9.94 -5.66
C GLU A 426 13.31 10.47 -6.27
N LEU A 427 14.32 9.61 -6.35
CA LEU A 427 15.55 9.89 -7.10
C LEU A 427 15.21 10.23 -8.56
N LEU A 428 14.34 9.44 -9.19
CA LEU A 428 13.93 9.65 -10.57
C LEU A 428 13.21 10.99 -10.73
N HIS A 429 12.26 11.30 -9.85
CA HIS A 429 11.55 12.58 -9.89
C HIS A 429 12.52 13.75 -9.71
N PHE A 430 13.45 13.68 -8.74
CA PHE A 430 14.49 14.70 -8.55
C PHE A 430 15.31 14.93 -9.85
N ARG A 431 15.76 13.85 -10.50
CA ARG A 431 16.47 13.95 -11.78
C ARG A 431 15.59 14.48 -12.91
N VAL A 432 14.29 14.16 -12.93
CA VAL A 432 13.35 14.73 -13.91
C VAL A 432 13.24 16.24 -13.73
N ARG A 433 13.07 16.75 -12.49
CA ARG A 433 12.98 18.19 -12.24
C ARG A 433 14.25 18.94 -12.65
N LYS A 434 15.41 18.35 -12.33
CA LYS A 434 16.73 18.97 -12.51
C LYS A 434 17.32 18.81 -13.90
N GLU A 435 17.27 17.60 -14.45
CA GLU A 435 18.03 17.21 -15.64
C GLU A 435 17.11 17.04 -16.87
N PHE A 436 16.09 16.17 -16.78
CA PHE A 436 15.35 15.71 -17.96
C PHE A 436 14.21 16.62 -18.39
N TRP A 437 13.40 17.08 -17.45
CA TRP A 437 12.45 18.17 -17.69
C TRP A 437 13.18 19.51 -17.55
N GLY A 438 13.97 19.65 -16.48
CA GLY A 438 14.90 20.78 -16.33
C GLY A 438 14.26 22.10 -15.93
N TYR A 439 13.09 22.07 -15.29
CA TYR A 439 12.45 23.30 -14.79
C TYR A 439 13.02 23.78 -13.44
N ALA A 440 13.92 23.02 -12.83
CA ALA A 440 14.63 23.36 -11.60
C ALA A 440 16.11 22.90 -11.66
N PRO A 441 16.92 23.44 -12.60
CA PRO A 441 18.29 22.95 -12.85
C PRO A 441 19.24 23.20 -11.68
N ASP A 442 18.98 24.22 -10.87
CA ASP A 442 19.78 24.60 -9.71
C ASP A 442 19.28 23.96 -8.40
N GLU A 443 18.36 22.98 -8.47
CA GLU A 443 17.84 22.28 -7.28
C GLU A 443 18.94 21.39 -6.66
N ASP A 444 19.26 21.62 -5.40
CA ASP A 444 20.12 20.75 -4.61
C ASP A 444 19.30 19.74 -3.81
N PHE A 445 19.83 18.53 -3.67
CA PHE A 445 19.18 17.51 -2.86
C PHE A 445 19.18 17.90 -1.39
N ASN A 446 17.99 17.93 -0.79
CA ASN A 446 17.79 18.21 0.63
C ASN A 446 16.69 17.30 1.19
N THR A 447 17.06 16.42 2.11
CA THR A 447 16.15 15.41 2.69
C THR A 447 14.92 16.01 3.36
N ASP A 448 15.06 17.13 4.08
CA ASP A 448 13.94 17.77 4.79
C ASP A 448 12.92 18.38 3.82
N ASN A 449 13.39 19.05 2.77
CA ASN A 449 12.54 19.59 1.72
C ASN A 449 11.87 18.46 0.95
N PHE A 450 12.62 17.41 0.66
CA PHE A 450 12.16 16.23 -0.01
C PHE A 450 10.99 15.53 0.71
N ILE A 451 11.15 15.17 2.00
CA ILE A 451 10.10 14.52 2.81
C ILE A 451 8.85 15.40 2.91
N ARG A 452 9.02 16.72 2.89
CA ARG A 452 7.92 17.69 2.98
C ARG A 452 7.40 18.16 1.61
N GLU A 453 7.85 17.54 0.53
CA GLU A 453 7.47 17.87 -0.85
C GLU A 453 7.67 19.36 -1.21
N ARG A 454 8.72 19.99 -0.64
CA ARG A 454 9.07 21.40 -0.87
C ARG A 454 9.92 21.55 -2.13
N TYR A 455 9.34 21.19 -3.26
CA TYR A 455 9.90 21.38 -4.59
C TYR A 455 8.77 21.77 -5.57
N ARG A 456 9.14 22.28 -6.75
CA ARG A 456 8.16 22.59 -7.80
C ARG A 456 7.63 21.31 -8.46
N GLY A 457 6.32 21.25 -8.66
CA GLY A 457 5.65 20.15 -9.34
C GLY A 457 5.31 18.97 -8.44
N ILE A 458 4.54 18.02 -8.97
CA ILE A 458 4.04 16.84 -8.24
C ILE A 458 4.17 15.57 -9.09
N ARG A 459 4.12 14.42 -8.41
CA ARG A 459 4.19 13.08 -9.02
C ARG A 459 3.00 12.18 -8.62
N PRO A 460 1.74 12.52 -8.94
CA PRO A 460 0.58 11.74 -8.50
C PRO A 460 0.63 10.30 -8.99
N ALA A 461 0.65 9.37 -8.02
CA ALA A 461 0.59 7.94 -8.26
C ALA A 461 -0.86 7.49 -8.44
N LEU A 462 -1.13 6.75 -9.51
CA LEU A 462 -2.48 6.33 -9.88
C LEU A 462 -3.03 5.34 -8.83
N GLY A 463 -4.19 5.66 -8.26
CA GLY A 463 -4.81 4.98 -7.11
C GLY A 463 -4.78 5.81 -5.81
N TYR A 464 -3.97 6.88 -5.75
CA TYR A 464 -3.95 7.80 -4.61
C TYR A 464 -5.17 8.72 -4.60
N PRO A 465 -5.46 9.39 -3.46
CA PRO A 465 -6.66 10.22 -3.34
C PRO A 465 -6.86 11.32 -4.40
N ALA A 466 -5.79 11.80 -5.05
CA ALA A 466 -5.84 12.78 -6.12
C ALA A 466 -6.24 12.20 -7.48
N CYS A 467 -6.01 10.90 -7.70
CA CYS A 467 -6.33 10.15 -8.91
C CYS A 467 -6.69 8.70 -8.53
N PRO A 468 -7.85 8.47 -7.88
CA PRO A 468 -8.16 7.21 -7.21
C PRO A 468 -8.48 6.05 -8.17
N ASP A 469 -8.67 6.32 -9.46
CA ASP A 469 -8.94 5.30 -10.46
C ASP A 469 -7.66 4.51 -10.80
N HIS A 470 -7.62 3.26 -10.33
CA HIS A 470 -6.50 2.36 -10.56
C HIS A 470 -6.33 1.95 -12.03
N SER A 471 -7.39 1.99 -12.84
CA SER A 471 -7.38 1.50 -14.22
C SER A 471 -6.59 2.40 -15.18
N GLU A 472 -6.38 3.67 -14.82
CA GLU A 472 -5.51 4.60 -15.56
C GLU A 472 -4.05 4.10 -15.67
N LYS A 473 -3.62 3.16 -14.81
CA LYS A 473 -2.30 2.54 -14.92
C LYS A 473 -2.13 1.84 -16.27
N ARG A 474 -3.20 1.30 -16.86
CA ARG A 474 -3.12 0.65 -18.19
C ARG A 474 -2.67 1.65 -19.25
N SER A 475 -3.31 2.82 -19.32
CA SER A 475 -2.94 3.90 -20.23
C SER A 475 -1.48 4.34 -20.04
N LEU A 476 -1.02 4.42 -18.79
CA LEU A 476 0.37 4.75 -18.46
C LEU A 476 1.34 3.65 -18.93
N PHE A 477 0.99 2.40 -18.68
CA PHE A 477 1.81 1.25 -19.03
C PHE A 477 1.94 1.08 -20.54
N ASP A 478 0.85 1.31 -21.28
CA ASP A 478 0.85 1.25 -22.74
C ASP A 478 1.63 2.42 -23.36
N LEU A 479 1.46 3.64 -22.82
CA LEU A 479 2.17 4.83 -23.30
C LEU A 479 3.70 4.68 -23.25
N MET A 480 4.22 4.06 -22.19
CA MET A 480 5.65 3.92 -21.91
C MET A 480 6.19 2.51 -22.15
N GLU A 481 5.37 1.59 -22.66
CA GLU A 481 5.72 0.18 -22.86
C GLU A 481 6.34 -0.46 -21.60
N VAL A 482 5.73 -0.23 -20.43
CA VAL A 482 6.31 -0.54 -19.11
C VAL A 482 6.65 -2.04 -18.96
N GLU A 483 5.73 -2.92 -19.34
CA GLU A 483 5.92 -4.38 -19.26
C GLU A 483 7.15 -4.84 -20.07
N LYS A 484 7.36 -4.24 -21.25
CA LYS A 484 8.50 -4.56 -22.12
C LYS A 484 9.80 -3.95 -21.60
N ASN A 485 9.77 -2.70 -21.16
CA ASN A 485 10.98 -1.95 -20.82
C ASN A 485 11.54 -2.32 -19.45
N VAL A 486 10.67 -2.58 -18.46
CA VAL A 486 11.10 -2.81 -17.08
C VAL A 486 10.50 -4.06 -16.43
N GLY A 487 9.64 -4.81 -17.13
CA GLY A 487 9.13 -6.09 -16.64
C GLY A 487 8.06 -5.98 -15.54
N ILE A 488 7.56 -4.78 -15.27
CA ILE A 488 6.47 -4.58 -14.32
C ILE A 488 5.15 -4.93 -15.01
N THR A 489 4.35 -5.81 -14.43
CA THR A 489 3.05 -6.24 -14.95
C THR A 489 1.89 -5.73 -14.10
N LEU A 490 0.70 -5.68 -14.67
CA LEU A 490 -0.54 -5.33 -13.98
C LEU A 490 -1.41 -6.57 -13.77
N THR A 491 -1.96 -6.73 -12.56
CA THR A 491 -3.02 -7.70 -12.29
C THR A 491 -4.35 -7.22 -12.89
N GLU A 492 -5.36 -8.08 -12.85
CA GLU A 492 -6.75 -7.73 -13.23
C GLU A 492 -7.36 -6.58 -12.40
N HIS A 493 -6.80 -6.28 -11.22
CA HIS A 493 -7.18 -5.14 -10.38
C HIS A 493 -6.15 -4.00 -10.43
N PHE A 494 -5.25 -4.02 -11.41
CA PHE A 494 -4.19 -3.03 -11.62
C PHE A 494 -3.25 -2.87 -10.41
N SER A 495 -3.05 -3.94 -9.63
CA SER A 495 -1.87 -4.05 -8.77
C SER A 495 -0.64 -4.26 -9.63
N MET A 496 0.50 -3.69 -9.24
CA MET A 496 1.76 -3.87 -9.95
C MET A 496 2.54 -5.06 -9.39
N TYR A 497 3.17 -5.84 -10.27
CA TYR A 497 4.13 -6.87 -9.91
C TYR A 497 5.46 -6.63 -10.65
N PRO A 498 6.63 -6.67 -9.99
CA PRO A 498 6.85 -6.98 -8.56
C PRO A 498 6.20 -5.98 -7.59
N ASN A 499 5.90 -6.41 -6.37
CA ASN A 499 5.19 -5.59 -5.37
C ASN A 499 5.91 -4.26 -5.07
N ALA A 500 7.24 -4.32 -4.97
CA ALA A 500 8.11 -3.17 -4.75
C ALA A 500 8.22 -2.34 -6.04
N SER A 501 7.11 -1.72 -6.45
CA SER A 501 7.00 -0.90 -7.66
C SER A 501 6.14 0.34 -7.41
N VAL A 502 6.47 1.43 -8.10
CA VAL A 502 5.74 2.71 -8.02
C VAL A 502 5.54 3.25 -9.44
N SER A 503 4.35 3.74 -9.74
CA SER A 503 4.05 4.37 -11.03
C SER A 503 3.14 5.57 -10.86
N GLY A 504 3.33 6.59 -11.69
CA GLY A 504 2.51 7.79 -11.65
C GLY A 504 2.78 8.73 -12.81
N LEU A 505 2.18 9.91 -12.71
CA LEU A 505 2.34 11.01 -13.65
C LEU A 505 3.22 12.08 -13.04
N TYR A 506 3.80 12.96 -13.86
CA TYR A 506 4.53 14.16 -13.46
C TYR A 506 3.83 15.41 -13.97
N PHE A 507 3.63 16.38 -13.08
CA PHE A 507 3.11 17.71 -13.40
C PHE A 507 4.12 18.77 -12.96
N ALA A 508 4.58 19.60 -13.90
CA ALA A 508 5.62 20.60 -13.65
C ALA A 508 5.10 21.97 -13.20
N HIS A 509 3.79 22.21 -13.29
CA HIS A 509 3.22 23.52 -13.00
C HIS A 509 3.46 23.91 -11.53
N PRO A 510 3.93 25.13 -11.20
CA PRO A 510 4.28 25.52 -9.83
C PRO A 510 3.09 25.56 -8.86
N LYS A 511 1.86 25.67 -9.39
CA LYS A 511 0.61 25.60 -8.61
C LYS A 511 0.05 24.18 -8.50
N ALA A 512 0.68 23.17 -9.12
CA ALA A 512 0.22 21.80 -9.01
C ALA A 512 0.36 21.31 -7.57
N MET A 513 -0.69 20.65 -7.06
CA MET A 513 -0.76 20.22 -5.67
C MET A 513 -1.53 18.92 -5.53
N TYR A 514 -1.25 18.18 -4.45
CA TYR A 514 -2.06 17.04 -4.04
C TYR A 514 -3.35 17.50 -3.37
N PHE A 515 -4.46 16.86 -3.74
CA PHE A 515 -5.77 17.03 -3.13
C PHE A 515 -6.50 15.68 -3.06
N GLY A 516 -7.56 15.58 -2.27
CA GLY A 516 -8.37 14.38 -2.21
C GLY A 516 -9.70 14.58 -2.94
N ILE A 517 -9.99 13.78 -3.95
CA ILE A 517 -11.22 13.86 -4.75
C ILE A 517 -12.48 13.81 -3.87
N GLY A 518 -12.43 13.02 -2.80
CA GLY A 518 -13.57 12.85 -1.90
C GLY A 518 -14.71 12.08 -2.57
N LYS A 519 -15.92 12.60 -2.45
CA LYS A 519 -17.15 11.97 -2.93
C LYS A 519 -17.61 12.64 -4.21
N ILE A 520 -18.03 11.84 -5.20
CA ILE A 520 -18.51 12.26 -6.50
C ILE A 520 -19.94 11.76 -6.75
N GLY A 521 -20.69 12.53 -7.52
CA GLY A 521 -22.06 12.26 -7.92
C GLY A 521 -22.15 11.31 -9.11
N LYS A 522 -23.34 10.76 -9.32
CA LYS A 522 -23.62 9.82 -10.42
C LYS A 522 -23.39 10.44 -11.80
N ASP A 523 -23.67 11.73 -11.94
CA ASP A 523 -23.44 12.49 -13.16
C ASP A 523 -21.98 12.46 -13.63
N GLN A 524 -21.02 12.59 -12.71
CA GLN A 524 -19.60 12.47 -13.05
C GLN A 524 -19.18 11.03 -13.31
N VAL A 525 -19.77 10.05 -12.62
CA VAL A 525 -19.46 8.62 -12.87
C VAL A 525 -19.92 8.20 -14.26
N GLU A 526 -21.12 8.61 -14.67
CA GLU A 526 -21.66 8.37 -16.01
C GLU A 526 -20.81 9.07 -17.09
N ASP A 527 -20.42 10.34 -16.87
CA ASP A 527 -19.52 11.09 -17.76
C ASP A 527 -18.13 10.44 -17.88
N LEU A 528 -17.56 9.96 -16.77
CA LEU A 528 -16.26 9.27 -16.76
C LEU A 528 -16.34 7.91 -17.47
N ALA A 529 -17.40 7.14 -17.22
CA ALA A 529 -17.65 5.87 -17.90
C ALA A 529 -17.76 6.06 -19.42
N GLN A 530 -18.49 7.12 -19.84
CA GLN A 530 -18.59 7.49 -21.25
C GLN A 530 -17.24 7.87 -21.85
N ARG A 531 -16.45 8.72 -21.18
CA ARG A 531 -15.10 9.12 -21.63
C ARG A 531 -14.17 7.92 -21.81
N LYS A 532 -14.28 6.92 -20.94
CA LYS A 532 -13.49 5.68 -20.95
C LYS A 532 -14.04 4.58 -21.85
N GLY A 533 -15.24 4.75 -22.40
CA GLY A 533 -15.90 3.72 -23.23
C GLY A 533 -16.29 2.46 -22.46
N ILE A 534 -16.55 2.55 -21.15
CA ILE A 534 -16.96 1.44 -20.29
C ILE A 534 -18.36 1.66 -19.73
N SER A 535 -18.94 0.63 -19.10
CA SER A 535 -20.24 0.77 -18.42
C SER A 535 -20.13 1.53 -17.10
N THR A 536 -21.21 2.21 -16.69
CA THR A 536 -21.27 2.88 -15.38
C THR A 536 -21.01 1.88 -14.23
N ASP A 537 -21.59 0.69 -14.29
CA ASP A 537 -21.40 -0.37 -13.30
C ASP A 537 -19.93 -0.81 -13.18
N GLU A 538 -19.19 -0.80 -14.29
CA GLU A 538 -17.76 -1.09 -14.30
C GLU A 538 -16.97 0.06 -13.67
N MET A 539 -17.29 1.31 -14.01
CA MET A 539 -16.65 2.48 -13.41
C MET A 539 -16.87 2.54 -11.88
N GLU A 540 -18.08 2.22 -11.41
CA GLU A 540 -18.40 2.16 -9.99
C GLU A 540 -17.53 1.18 -9.20
N LYS A 541 -17.09 0.07 -9.83
CA LYS A 541 -16.18 -0.92 -9.22
C LYS A 541 -14.75 -0.40 -9.06
N TRP A 542 -14.31 0.52 -9.92
CA TRP A 542 -12.94 1.06 -9.85
C TRP A 542 -12.77 2.13 -8.77
N ILE A 543 -13.84 2.85 -8.42
CA ILE A 543 -13.81 3.94 -7.44
C ILE A 543 -14.91 3.84 -6.35
N PRO A 544 -15.10 2.66 -5.72
CA PRO A 544 -16.23 2.41 -4.82
C PRO A 544 -16.22 3.31 -3.58
N ILE A 545 -15.02 3.73 -3.15
CA ILE A 545 -14.84 4.63 -2.01
C ILE A 545 -15.20 6.08 -2.32
N ASN A 546 -15.27 6.46 -3.60
CA ASN A 546 -15.56 7.83 -4.05
C ASN A 546 -17.04 8.06 -4.37
N LEU A 547 -17.88 7.03 -4.43
CA LEU A 547 -19.32 7.21 -4.74
C LEU A 547 -20.07 7.91 -3.60
N SER A 548 -20.85 8.95 -3.93
CA SER A 548 -21.74 9.64 -2.98
C SER A 548 -23.10 8.96 -2.82
N TYR A 549 -23.40 7.97 -3.64
CA TYR A 549 -24.66 7.26 -3.72
C TYR A 549 -24.44 5.75 -3.49
N ARG A 550 -25.50 4.97 -3.61
CA ARG A 550 -25.47 3.51 -3.48
C ARG A 550 -25.77 2.84 -4.80
#